data_AF-C9MP73-F1
#
_entry.id   AF-C9MP73-F1
#
_cell.length_a   1.000
_cell.length_b   1.000
_cell.length_c   1.000
_cell.angle_alpha   90.00
_cell.angle_beta   90.00
_cell.angle_gamma   90.00
#
_symmetry.space_group_name_H-M   'P 1'
#
loop_
_entity.id
_entity.type
_entity.pdbx_description
1 polymer ?
#
loop_
_entity_poly.entity_id
_entity_poly.type
_entity_poly.pdbx_seq_one_letter_code
_entity_poly.pdbx_strand_id
1 'polypeptide(L)'
;MRIPQKKIHYHFIDYLYYVGEQKYTGRMDGPFMICLPLFIPLMILFFKLNIYVISPKWDFCIAFLIVFLTANYIISKLYERNNRRERVLKHFKKTVWGSEPVMAAFILMWFLTNISLSLFFIKL
;
A
#
# COMPACT_ATOMS: atom_id res chain seq x y z
N MET A 1 -34.68 -3.52 20.50
CA MET A 1 -33.94 -2.46 19.78
C MET A 1 -33.13 -3.10 18.66
N ARG A 2 -33.43 -2.81 17.38
CA ARG A 2 -32.56 -3.21 16.25
C ARG A 2 -31.34 -2.29 16.25
N ILE A 3 -30.18 -2.81 16.62
CA ILE A 3 -28.91 -2.11 16.44
C ILE A 3 -28.79 -1.81 14.94
N PRO A 4 -28.63 -0.55 14.52
CA PRO A 4 -28.55 -0.24 13.10
C PRO A 4 -27.36 -0.99 12.51
N GLN A 5 -27.61 -1.81 11.49
CA GLN A 5 -26.56 -2.44 10.70
C GLN A 5 -25.78 -1.31 10.03
N LYS A 6 -24.69 -0.88 10.66
CA LYS A 6 -23.79 0.13 10.12
C LYS A 6 -23.27 -0.41 8.80
N LYS A 7 -23.77 0.12 7.69
CA LYS A 7 -23.38 -0.28 6.33
C LYS A 7 -21.86 -0.09 6.24
N ILE A 8 -21.13 -1.19 6.14
CA ILE A 8 -19.67 -1.17 6.11
C ILE A 8 -19.29 -0.66 4.72
N HIS A 9 -18.68 0.52 4.67
CA HIS A 9 -18.13 1.08 3.44
C HIS A 9 -16.72 0.54 3.23
N TYR A 10 -16.49 -0.04 2.06
CA TYR A 10 -15.18 -0.49 1.61
C TYR A 10 -14.61 0.55 0.66
N HIS A 11 -13.35 0.92 0.87
CA HIS A 11 -12.66 1.92 0.07
C HIS A 11 -11.58 1.27 -0.80
N PHE A 12 -11.03 2.05 -1.73
CA PHE A 12 -9.90 1.65 -2.57
C PHE A 12 -8.70 1.13 -1.75
N ILE A 13 -8.43 1.73 -0.59
CA ILE A 13 -7.36 1.30 0.33
C ILE A 13 -7.63 -0.12 0.87
N ASP A 14 -8.89 -0.48 1.11
CA ASP A 14 -9.25 -1.84 1.52
C ASP A 14 -9.03 -2.85 0.39
N TYR A 15 -9.18 -2.42 -0.87
CA TYR A 15 -8.83 -3.25 -2.02
C TYR A 15 -7.32 -3.43 -2.15
N LEU A 16 -6.52 -2.36 -1.99
CA LEU A 16 -5.05 -2.46 -1.95
C LEU A 16 -4.59 -3.45 -0.88
N TYR A 17 -5.17 -3.36 0.31
CA TYR A 17 -4.91 -4.31 1.40
C TYR A 17 -5.25 -5.75 0.98
N TYR A 18 -6.44 -5.95 0.40
CA TYR A 18 -6.88 -7.26 -0.08
C TYR A 18 -5.90 -7.88 -1.09
N VAL A 19 -5.46 -7.08 -2.06
CA VAL A 19 -4.53 -7.51 -3.11
C VAL A 19 -3.16 -7.87 -2.54
N GLY A 20 -2.64 -7.08 -1.60
CA GLY A 20 -1.39 -7.40 -0.91
C GLY A 20 -1.45 -8.75 -0.19
N GLU A 21 -2.55 -9.01 0.52
CA GLU A 21 -2.76 -10.28 1.24
C GLU A 21 -2.98 -11.51 0.33
N GLN A 22 -3.07 -11.36 -1.00
CA GLN A 22 -3.21 -12.50 -1.92
C GLN A 22 -1.88 -13.13 -2.32
N LYS A 23 -1.90 -14.44 -2.58
CA LYS A 23 -0.73 -15.29 -2.86
C LYS A 23 0.12 -14.83 -4.07
N TYR A 24 -0.46 -14.09 -5.01
CA TYR A 24 0.20 -13.63 -6.24
C TYR A 24 1.31 -12.60 -6.01
N THR A 25 1.30 -11.88 -4.89
CA THR A 25 2.29 -10.84 -4.59
C THR A 25 3.56 -11.38 -3.91
N GLY A 26 3.68 -12.70 -3.70
CA GLY A 26 4.90 -13.30 -3.15
C GLY A 26 5.24 -12.87 -1.72
N ARG A 27 4.22 -12.55 -0.90
CA ARG A 27 4.31 -11.98 0.47
C ARG A 27 4.53 -10.45 0.54
N MET A 28 3.96 -9.66 -0.38
CA MET A 28 3.80 -8.23 -0.08
C MET A 28 2.62 -8.07 0.88
N ASP A 29 2.88 -8.01 2.19
CA ASP A 29 1.85 -7.84 3.22
C ASP A 29 0.85 -6.72 2.85
N GLY A 30 -0.44 -6.87 3.17
CA GLY A 30 -1.48 -5.87 2.85
C GLY A 30 -1.10 -4.41 3.20
N PRO A 31 -0.50 -4.14 4.38
CA PRO A 31 0.03 -2.83 4.72
C PRO A 31 1.11 -2.31 3.77
N PHE A 32 1.97 -3.18 3.25
CA PHE A 32 3.03 -2.82 2.31
C PHE A 32 2.42 -2.31 0.99
N MET A 33 1.40 -3.01 0.49
CA MET A 33 0.72 -2.67 -0.76
C MET A 33 0.02 -1.29 -0.68
N ILE A 34 -0.51 -0.94 0.49
CA ILE A 34 -1.08 0.40 0.74
C ILE A 34 0.00 1.48 0.70
N CYS A 35 1.16 1.20 1.29
CA CYS A 35 2.19 2.20 1.46
C CYS A 35 3.10 2.37 0.22
N LEU A 36 3.14 1.39 -0.67
CA LEU A 36 3.90 1.39 -1.94
C LEU A 36 3.85 2.72 -2.73
N PRO A 37 2.67 3.32 -2.99
CA PRO A 37 2.56 4.59 -3.74
C PRO A 37 3.09 5.81 -2.98
N LEU A 38 3.27 5.72 -1.66
CA LEU A 38 3.90 6.78 -0.87
C LEU A 38 5.43 6.66 -0.90
N PHE A 39 5.99 5.45 -0.98
CA PHE A 39 7.45 5.27 -1.01
C PHE A 39 8.10 5.80 -2.26
N ILE A 40 7.44 5.63 -3.40
CA ILE A 40 8.04 5.91 -4.69
C ILE A 40 8.32 7.42 -4.86
N PRO A 41 7.35 8.33 -4.63
CA PRO A 41 7.60 9.77 -4.63
C PRO A 41 8.67 10.18 -3.61
N LEU A 42 8.64 9.59 -2.41
CA LEU A 42 9.61 9.85 -1.35
C LEU A 42 11.04 9.45 -1.77
N MET A 43 11.20 8.29 -2.42
CA MET A 43 12.48 7.84 -2.95
C MET A 43 13.02 8.77 -4.04
N ILE A 44 12.16 9.33 -4.89
CA ILE A 44 12.57 10.26 -5.95
C ILE A 44 12.92 11.63 -5.39
N LEU A 45 12.08 12.15 -4.48
CA LEU A 45 12.38 13.36 -3.71
C LEU A 45 13.73 13.21 -3.00
N PHE A 46 14.00 12.05 -2.42
CA PHE A 46 15.30 11.72 -1.85
C PHE A 46 16.40 11.76 -2.90
N PHE A 47 16.29 11.04 -4.02
CA PHE A 47 17.32 11.08 -5.08
C PHE A 47 17.62 12.50 -5.58
N LYS A 48 16.61 13.37 -5.71
CA LYS A 48 16.81 14.76 -6.10
C LYS A 48 17.46 15.62 -5.02
N LEU A 49 16.98 15.54 -3.78
CA LEU A 49 17.51 16.32 -2.65
C LEU A 49 18.93 15.88 -2.26
N ASN A 50 19.24 14.61 -2.47
CA ASN A 50 20.50 13.96 -2.08
C ASN A 50 21.65 14.20 -3.09
N ILE A 51 21.44 14.97 -4.16
CA ILE A 51 22.53 15.41 -5.05
C ILE A 51 23.32 16.58 -4.44
N TYR A 52 22.77 17.34 -3.47
CA TYR A 52 23.41 18.60 -3.07
C TYR A 52 23.67 18.87 -1.58
N VAL A 53 23.04 18.19 -0.61
CA VAL A 53 23.08 18.73 0.78
C VAL A 53 23.33 17.73 1.92
N ILE A 54 23.18 16.41 1.75
CA ILE A 54 23.16 15.49 2.93
C ILE A 54 24.06 14.27 2.76
N SER A 55 25.12 14.21 3.55
CA SER A 55 25.70 12.96 4.05
C SER A 55 25.55 12.99 5.57
N PRO A 56 25.14 11.89 6.26
CA PRO A 56 25.32 10.50 5.87
C PRO A 56 24.05 9.92 5.25
N LYS A 57 24.19 9.33 4.06
CA LYS A 57 23.13 8.60 3.35
C LYS A 57 22.44 7.52 4.22
N TRP A 58 23.09 7.09 5.29
CA TRP A 58 22.62 6.07 6.22
C TRP A 58 21.56 6.57 7.21
N ASP A 59 21.70 7.77 7.78
CA ASP A 59 20.76 8.26 8.80
C ASP A 59 19.37 8.49 8.24
N PHE A 60 19.29 9.04 7.02
CA PHE A 60 18.02 9.18 6.31
C PHE A 60 17.43 7.81 5.93
N CYS A 61 18.25 6.88 5.42
CA CYS A 61 17.77 5.52 5.13
C CYS A 61 17.22 4.83 6.38
N ILE A 62 17.87 5.00 7.53
CA ILE A 62 17.42 4.46 8.81
C ILE A 62 16.12 5.14 9.25
N ALA A 63 16.05 6.48 9.23
CA ALA A 63 14.84 7.23 9.57
C ALA A 63 13.65 6.86 8.66
N PHE A 64 13.90 6.74 7.37
CA PHE A 64 12.91 6.28 6.38
C PHE A 64 12.43 4.87 6.67
N LEU A 65 13.34 3.94 6.96
CA LEU A 65 13.01 2.57 7.33
C LEU A 65 12.19 2.51 8.62
N ILE A 66 12.51 3.34 9.63
CA ILE A 66 11.73 3.45 10.87
C ILE A 66 10.31 3.96 10.58
N VAL A 67 10.17 5.05 9.83
CA VAL A 67 8.86 5.60 9.45
C VAL A 67 8.05 4.56 8.67
N PHE A 68 8.70 3.86 7.75
CA PHE A 68 8.10 2.82 6.95
C PHE A 68 7.57 1.66 7.79
N LEU A 69 8.41 1.07 8.64
CA LEU A 69 8.02 -0.03 9.53
C LEU A 69 6.91 0.40 10.48
N THR A 70 6.99 1.62 11.02
CA THR A 70 5.97 2.18 11.90
C THR A 70 4.63 2.33 11.18
N ALA A 71 4.62 2.84 9.95
CA ALA A 71 3.40 2.96 9.15
C ALA A 71 2.76 1.60 8.87
N ASN A 72 3.56 0.59 8.50
CA ASN A 72 3.07 -0.78 8.30
C ASN A 72 2.48 -1.36 9.59
N TYR A 73 3.16 -1.16 10.72
CA TYR A 73 2.68 -1.62 12.02
C TYR A 73 1.34 -0.99 12.39
N ILE A 74 1.21 0.34 12.23
CA ILE A 74 -0.04 1.07 12.51
C ILE A 74 -1.16 0.55 11.62
N ILE A 75 -0.93 0.42 10.31
CA ILE A 75 -1.93 -0.09 9.38
C ILE A 75 -2.32 -1.52 9.74
N SER A 76 -1.36 -2.39 10.03
CA SER A 76 -1.63 -3.76 10.48
C SER A 76 -2.55 -3.78 11.71
N LYS A 77 -2.24 -2.97 12.73
CA LYS A 77 -3.09 -2.83 13.93
C LYS A 77 -4.48 -2.26 13.64
N LEU A 78 -4.59 -1.30 12.72
CA LEU A 78 -5.89 -0.77 12.29
C LEU A 78 -6.75 -1.81 11.56
N TYR A 79 -6.12 -2.71 10.80
CA TYR A 79 -6.80 -3.80 10.10
C TYR A 79 -7.12 -4.99 11.01
N GLU A 80 -6.31 -5.27 12.04
CA GLU A 80 -6.65 -6.21 13.11
C GLU A 80 -7.85 -5.71 13.93
N ARG A 81 -7.91 -4.40 14.19
CA ARG A 81 -8.98 -3.79 14.98
C ARG A 81 -10.36 -4.09 14.38
N ASN A 82 -11.28 -4.55 15.23
CA ASN A 82 -12.65 -4.89 14.84
C ASN A 82 -12.73 -5.91 13.69
N ASN A 83 -11.76 -6.82 13.57
CA ASN A 83 -11.68 -7.83 12.50
C ASN A 83 -11.84 -7.23 11.09
N ARG A 84 -11.30 -6.03 10.85
CA ARG A 84 -11.41 -5.36 9.55
C ARG A 84 -10.72 -6.18 8.45
N ARG A 85 -9.56 -6.77 8.74
CA ARG A 85 -8.82 -7.71 7.86
C ARG A 85 -9.74 -8.80 7.32
N GLU A 86 -10.35 -9.59 8.21
CA GLU A 86 -11.24 -10.68 7.81
C GLU A 86 -12.44 -10.18 6.99
N ARG A 87 -13.02 -9.04 7.37
CA ARG A 87 -14.16 -8.45 6.66
C ARG A 87 -13.80 -7.97 5.26
N VAL A 88 -12.61 -7.41 5.07
CA VAL A 88 -12.08 -6.99 3.77
C VAL A 88 -11.80 -8.21 2.91
N LEU A 89 -11.08 -9.20 3.44
CA LEU A 89 -10.76 -10.44 2.73
C LEU A 89 -12.03 -11.18 2.27
N LYS A 90 -13.01 -11.33 3.16
CA LYS A 90 -14.27 -12.00 2.86
C LYS A 90 -15.14 -11.23 1.87
N HIS A 91 -15.09 -9.90 1.90
CA HIS A 91 -15.85 -9.07 0.98
C HIS A 91 -15.29 -9.18 -0.43
N PHE A 92 -14.03 -8.82 -0.64
CA PHE A 92 -13.47 -8.77 -1.99
C PHE A 92 -13.35 -10.14 -2.65
N LYS A 93 -13.09 -11.20 -1.89
CA LYS A 93 -13.10 -12.59 -2.39
C LYS A 93 -14.42 -12.99 -3.06
N LYS A 94 -15.54 -12.39 -2.67
CA LYS A 94 -16.87 -12.69 -3.22
C LYS A 94 -17.28 -11.76 -4.38
N THR A 95 -16.47 -10.75 -4.68
CA THR A 95 -16.77 -9.75 -5.71
C THR A 95 -15.95 -10.03 -6.97
N VAL A 96 -16.33 -9.41 -8.10
CA VAL A 96 -15.56 -9.46 -9.36
C VAL A 96 -14.11 -8.99 -9.16
N TRP A 97 -13.88 -8.07 -8.23
CA TRP A 97 -12.57 -7.57 -7.83
C TRP A 97 -11.66 -8.64 -7.20
N GLY A 98 -12.23 -9.71 -6.67
CA GLY A 98 -11.48 -10.84 -6.12
C GLY A 98 -11.07 -11.87 -7.17
N SER A 99 -11.53 -11.73 -8.43
CA SER A 99 -11.13 -12.64 -9.51
C SER A 99 -9.66 -12.45 -9.86
N GLU A 100 -8.98 -13.56 -10.12
CA GLU A 100 -7.57 -13.60 -10.51
C GLU A 100 -7.22 -12.67 -11.68
N PRO A 101 -7.98 -12.64 -12.81
CA PRO A 101 -7.64 -11.77 -13.93
C PRO A 101 -7.75 -10.28 -13.57
N VAL A 102 -8.78 -9.88 -12.81
CA VAL A 102 -8.98 -8.49 -12.40
C VAL A 102 -7.88 -8.05 -11.45
N MET A 103 -7.52 -8.90 -10.49
CA MET A 103 -6.43 -8.62 -9.56
C MET A 103 -5.08 -8.54 -10.27
N ALA A 104 -4.78 -9.44 -11.20
CA ALA A 104 -3.54 -9.41 -11.97
C ALA A 104 -3.45 -8.14 -12.84
N ALA A 105 -4.53 -7.78 -13.53
CA ALA A 105 -4.61 -6.54 -14.30
C ALA A 105 -4.44 -5.31 -13.39
N PHE A 106 -5.05 -5.31 -12.20
CA PHE A 106 -4.89 -4.25 -11.23
C PHE A 106 -3.43 -4.12 -10.75
N ILE A 107 -2.79 -5.23 -10.36
CA ILE A 107 -1.38 -5.23 -9.93
C ILE A 107 -0.49 -4.67 -11.04
N LEU A 108 -0.67 -5.13 -12.29
CA LEU A 108 0.08 -4.65 -13.44
C LEU A 108 -0.09 -3.14 -13.61
N MET A 109 -1.34 -2.65 -13.65
CA MET A 109 -1.63 -1.23 -13.77
C MET A 109 -1.10 -0.42 -12.60
N TRP A 110 -1.14 -0.97 -11.38
CA TRP A 110 -0.63 -0.34 -10.18
C TRP A 110 0.88 -0.14 -10.28
N PHE A 111 1.64 -1.18 -10.62
CA PHE A 111 3.09 -1.07 -10.81
C PHE A 111 3.44 -0.14 -11.97
N LEU A 112 2.75 -0.24 -13.11
CA LEU A 112 2.97 0.65 -14.25
C LEU A 112 2.75 2.11 -13.87
N THR A 113 1.64 2.43 -13.20
CA THR A 113 1.32 3.80 -12.76
C THR A 113 2.39 4.33 -11.82
N ASN A 114 2.83 3.52 -10.86
CA ASN A 114 3.86 3.87 -9.90
C ASN A 114 5.23 4.10 -10.56
N ILE A 115 5.62 3.27 -11.53
CA ILE A 115 6.86 3.45 -12.31
C ILE A 115 6.76 4.69 -13.22
N SER A 116 5.64 4.88 -13.91
CA SER A 116 5.42 6.04 -14.79
C SER A 116 5.43 7.35 -14.02
N LEU A 117 4.78 7.41 -12.86
CA LEU A 117 4.88 8.55 -11.93
C LEU A 117 6.33 8.80 -11.56
N SER A 118 7.09 7.73 -11.30
CA SER A 118 8.50 7.86 -10.96
C SER A 118 9.31 8.55 -12.05
N LEU A 119 9.15 8.06 -13.29
CA LEU A 119 9.85 8.59 -14.45
C LEU A 119 9.46 10.04 -14.75
N PHE A 120 8.20 10.41 -14.54
CA PHE A 120 7.74 11.79 -14.68
C PHE A 120 8.43 12.72 -13.67
N PHE A 121 8.50 12.31 -12.40
CA PHE A 121 9.15 13.11 -11.36
C PHE A 121 10.68 13.15 -11.47
N ILE A 122 11.33 12.16 -12.10
CA ILE A 122 12.78 12.19 -12.39
C ILE A 122 13.12 13.20 -13.50
N LYS A 123 12.21 13.41 -14.46
CA LYS A 123 12.43 14.30 -15.61
C LYS A 123 12.19 15.79 -15.32
N LEU A 124 11.31 16.11 -14.36
CA LEU A 124 11.18 17.45 -13.77
C LEU A 124 12.41 17.79 -12.93
#